data_AF-A0A7Y4U0Z5-F1
#
_entry.id   AF-A0A7Y4U0Z5-F1
#
_cell.length_a   1.000
_cell.length_b   1.000
_cell.length_c   1.000
_cell.angle_alpha   90.00
_cell.angle_beta   90.00
_cell.angle_gamma   90.00
#
_symmetry.space_group_name_H-M   'P 1'
#
loop_
_entity.id
_entity.type
_entity.pdbx_description
1 polymer ?
#
loop_
_entity_poly.entity_id
_entity_poly.type
_entity_poly.pdbx_seq_one_letter_code
_entity_poly.pdbx_strand_id
1 'polypeptide(L)'
;MPSKTVELAVIDTSIYIENFRTGRFTSRIVESPFLFRGVSIVIHELLRGIRKPEEREFALDLAANLRLYTPTERIWLDSGEIVSHVAQAIGI
;
A
#
# COMPACT_ATOMS: atom_id res chain seq x y z
N MET A 1 11.58 0.42 30.82
CA MET A 1 10.28 0.14 30.15
C MET A 1 10.57 -0.70 28.93
N PRO A 2 10.02 -1.92 28.76
CA PRO A 2 10.20 -2.65 27.52
C PRO A 2 9.54 -1.85 26.39
N SER A 3 10.28 -1.66 25.30
CA SER A 3 9.79 -1.03 24.07
C SER A 3 8.54 -1.76 23.60
N LYS A 4 7.42 -1.05 23.45
CA LYS A 4 6.19 -1.62 22.89
C LYS A 4 6.47 -1.93 21.42
N THR A 5 6.46 -3.20 21.03
CA THR A 5 6.62 -3.60 19.63
C THR A 5 5.48 -2.97 18.83
N VAL A 6 5.81 -2.08 17.90
CA VAL A 6 4.84 -1.48 16.99
C VAL A 6 4.66 -2.40 15.80
N GLU A 7 3.45 -2.90 15.58
CA GLU A 7 3.15 -3.71 14.41
C GLU A 7 3.12 -2.83 13.16
N LEU A 8 3.76 -3.31 12.10
CA LEU A 8 3.80 -2.64 10.81
C LEU A 8 2.61 -3.09 9.98
N ALA A 9 2.00 -2.14 9.26
CA ALA A 9 0.97 -2.44 8.28
C ALA A 9 1.26 -1.75 6.95
N VAL A 10 0.82 -2.38 5.87
CA VAL A 10 0.77 -1.79 4.53
C VAL A 10 -0.69 -1.67 4.13
N ILE A 11 -1.06 -0.52 3.62
CA ILE A 11 -2.39 -0.28 3.05
C ILE A 11 -2.31 -0.54 1.56
N ASP A 12 -3.20 -1.39 1.06
CA ASP A 12 -3.35 -1.68 -0.37
C ASP A 12 -3.91 -0.46 -1.14
N THR A 13 -3.59 -0.39 -2.43
CA THR A 13 -4.03 0.67 -3.33
C THR A 13 -5.55 0.85 -3.33
N SER A 14 -6.33 -0.25 -3.26
CA SER A 14 -7.80 -0.19 -3.27
C SER A 14 -8.36 0.59 -2.07
N ILE A 15 -7.75 0.46 -0.89
CA ILE A 15 -8.16 1.17 0.32
C ILE A 15 -7.86 2.66 0.21
N TYR A 16 -6.71 3.03 -0.37
CA TYR A 16 -6.40 4.45 -0.63
C TYR A 16 -7.39 5.06 -1.62
N ILE A 17 -7.72 4.36 -2.71
CA ILE A 17 -8.68 4.84 -3.72
C ILE A 17 -10.06 5.03 -3.09
N GLU A 18 -10.56 4.04 -2.37
CA GLU A 18 -11.87 4.12 -1.73
C GLU A 18 -11.89 5.23 -0.67
N ASN A 19 -10.84 5.32 0.16
CA ASN A 19 -10.79 6.36 1.18
C ASN A 19 -10.70 7.77 0.59
N PHE A 20 -9.97 7.96 -0.50
CA PHE A 20 -9.93 9.23 -1.22
C PHE A 20 -11.30 9.62 -1.78
N ARG A 21 -12.06 8.64 -2.31
CA ARG A 21 -13.36 8.88 -2.93
C ARG A 21 -14.48 9.12 -1.92
N THR A 22 -14.49 8.36 -0.82
CA THR A 22 -15.65 8.29 0.08
C THR A 22 -15.33 8.64 1.53
N GLY A 23 -14.05 8.74 1.90
CA GLY A 23 -13.61 8.95 3.28
C GLY A 23 -13.93 7.78 4.21
N ARG A 24 -14.41 6.64 3.67
CA ARG A 24 -15.00 5.53 4.43
C ARG A 24 -14.09 4.94 5.52
N PHE A 25 -12.77 4.98 5.31
CA PHE A 25 -11.79 4.35 6.18
C PHE A 25 -11.01 5.36 7.05
N THR A 26 -11.26 6.66 6.92
CA THR A 26 -10.45 7.72 7.57
C THR A 26 -10.31 7.51 9.08
N SER A 27 -11.42 7.34 9.82
CA SER A 27 -11.36 7.12 11.27
C SER A 27 -10.57 5.86 11.64
N ARG A 28 -10.78 4.76 10.90
CA ARG A 28 -10.07 3.50 11.15
C ARG A 28 -8.57 3.59 10.88
N ILE A 29 -8.17 4.36 9.88
CA ILE A 29 -6.75 4.58 9.55
C ILE A 29 -6.12 5.47 10.64
N VAL A 30 -6.79 6.55 11.05
CA VAL A 30 -6.25 7.49 12.06
C VAL A 30 -6.16 6.86 13.45
N GLU A 31 -7.14 6.06 13.84
CA GLU A 31 -7.21 5.39 15.15
C GLU A 31 -6.41 4.09 15.19
N SER A 32 -5.83 3.67 14.06
CA SER A 32 -5.08 2.44 13.94
C SER A 32 -3.87 2.39 14.89
N PRO A 33 -3.65 1.27 15.60
CA PRO A 33 -2.45 1.10 16.42
C PRO A 33 -1.20 0.78 15.58
N PHE A 34 -1.34 0.58 14.27
CA PHE A 34 -0.26 0.17 13.37
C PHE A 34 0.56 1.36 12.87
N LEU A 35 1.87 1.12 12.68
CA LEU A 35 2.72 2.06 11.95
C LEU A 35 2.67 1.72 10.46
N PHE A 36 1.99 2.57 9.69
CA PHE A 36 1.88 2.39 8.26
C PHE A 36 3.21 2.64 7.53
N ARG A 37 3.52 1.77 6.58
CA ARG A 37 4.57 1.95 5.58
C ARG A 37 3.93 2.05 4.21
N GLY A 38 4.35 3.04 3.42
CA GLY A 38 3.98 3.08 2.01
C GLY A 38 4.87 2.10 1.25
N VAL A 39 4.30 1.25 0.38
CA VAL A 39 5.12 0.45 -0.54
C VAL A 39 5.23 1.21 -1.85
N SER A 40 6.43 1.27 -2.46
CA SER A 40 6.63 2.01 -3.71
C SER A 40 5.73 1.51 -4.85
N ILE A 41 5.38 0.23 -4.85
CA ILE A 41 4.38 -0.36 -5.77
C ILE A 41 3.01 0.30 -5.60
N VAL A 42 2.54 0.52 -4.38
CA VAL A 42 1.23 1.17 -4.13
C VAL A 42 1.21 2.59 -4.70
N ILE A 43 2.30 3.35 -4.50
CA ILE A 43 2.43 4.68 -5.11
C ILE A 43 2.45 4.59 -6.64
N HIS A 44 3.17 3.62 -7.21
CA HIS A 44 3.20 3.38 -8.66
C HIS A 44 1.79 3.09 -9.21
N GLU A 45 1.01 2.23 -8.54
CA GLU A 45 -0.34 1.90 -8.96
C GLU A 45 -1.29 3.09 -8.89
N LEU A 46 -1.20 3.90 -7.83
CA LEU A 46 -1.95 5.15 -7.70
C LEU A 46 -1.62 6.11 -8.84
N LEU A 47 -0.32 6.34 -9.11
CA LEU A 47 0.14 7.24 -10.17
C LEU A 47 -0.30 6.76 -11.56
N ARG A 48 -0.25 5.44 -11.81
CA ARG A 48 -0.72 4.84 -13.07
C ARG A 48 -2.24 4.99 -13.26
N GLY A 49 -3.00 5.02 -12.16
CA GLY A 49 -4.46 5.10 -12.17
C GLY A 49 -5.05 6.51 -12.28
N ILE A 50 -4.21 7.56 -12.29
CA ILE A 50 -4.66 8.96 -12.28
C ILE A 50 -5.52 9.29 -13.50
N ARG A 51 -6.65 9.96 -13.25
CA ARG A 51 -7.54 10.54 -14.26
C ARG A 51 -7.76 12.04 -14.04
N LYS A 52 -7.51 12.55 -12.83
CA LYS A 52 -7.71 13.95 -12.47
C LYS A 52 -6.50 14.55 -11.73
N PRO A 53 -6.28 15.88 -11.80
CA PRO A 53 -5.17 16.53 -11.11
C PRO A 53 -5.15 16.27 -9.59
N GLU A 54 -6.31 16.23 -8.93
CA GLU A 54 -6.38 16.07 -7.47
C GLU A 54 -5.93 14.68 -7.03
N GLU A 55 -6.16 13.65 -7.87
CA GLU A 55 -5.67 12.28 -7.61
C GLU A 55 -4.14 12.22 -7.70
N ARG A 56 -3.53 13.05 -8.56
CA ARG A 56 -2.07 13.17 -8.67
C ARG A 56 -1.49 13.82 -7.42
N GLU A 57 -2.08 14.91 -6.96
CA GLU A 57 -1.64 15.59 -5.73
C GLU A 57 -1.73 14.65 -4.54
N PHE A 58 -2.85 13.94 -4.40
CA PHE A 58 -3.02 12.93 -3.35
C PHE A 58 -1.92 11.85 -3.36
N ALA A 59 -1.60 11.27 -4.53
CA ALA A 59 -0.57 10.23 -4.63
C ALA A 59 0.83 10.77 -4.29
N LEU A 60 1.15 12.01 -4.66
CA LEU A 60 2.42 12.66 -4.34
C LEU A 60 2.52 13.02 -2.85
N ASP A 61 1.43 13.48 -2.25
CA ASP A 61 1.37 13.76 -0.82
C ASP A 61 1.57 12.48 0.00
N LEU A 62 0.96 11.37 -0.39
CA LEU A 62 1.23 10.07 0.23
C LEU A 62 2.70 9.69 0.13
N ALA A 63 3.31 9.85 -1.04
CA ALA A 63 4.73 9.52 -1.25
C ALA A 63 5.67 10.40 -0.43
N ALA A 64 5.32 11.67 -0.21
CA ALA A 64 6.11 12.61 0.57
C ALA A 64 5.98 12.39 2.09
N ASN A 65 4.81 11.95 2.57
CA ASN A 65 4.52 11.84 3.99
C ASN A 65 4.73 10.42 4.55
N LEU A 66 4.68 9.38 3.73
CA LEU A 66 4.92 8.01 4.16
C LEU A 66 6.39 7.61 4.01
N ARG A 67 6.92 6.89 5.00
CA ARG A 67 8.19 6.19 4.81
C ARG A 67 7.99 5.08 3.78
N LEU A 68 8.54 5.29 2.59
CA LEU A 68 8.46 4.34 1.50
C LEU A 68 9.39 3.14 1.71
N TYR A 69 8.82 1.95 1.52
CA TYR A 69 9.53 0.70 1.41
C TYR A 69 9.58 0.28 -0.05
N THR A 70 10.79 0.18 -0.59
CA THR A 70 11.02 -0.33 -1.94
C THR A 70 11.26 -1.84 -1.87
N PRO A 71 10.46 -2.66 -2.58
CA PRO A 71 10.69 -4.09 -2.65
C PRO A 71 12.11 -4.40 -3.12
N THR A 72 12.77 -5.30 -2.39
CA THR A 72 14.08 -5.82 -2.77
C THR A 72 13.93 -6.86 -3.89
N GLU A 73 15.02 -7.20 -4.56
CA GLU A 73 15.06 -8.30 -5.55
C GLU A 73 14.46 -9.60 -4.98
N ARG A 74 14.79 -9.93 -3.72
CA ARG A 74 14.22 -11.10 -3.05
C ARG A 74 12.70 -11.05 -2.98
N ILE A 75 12.11 -9.90 -2.63
CA ILE A 75 10.65 -9.76 -2.56
C ILE A 75 10.02 -9.94 -3.94
N TRP A 76 10.68 -9.49 -5.01
CA TRP A 76 10.21 -9.73 -6.37
C TRP A 76 10.20 -11.21 -6.73
N LEU A 77 11.25 -11.96 -6.36
CA LEU A 77 11.32 -13.42 -6.55
C LEU A 77 10.23 -14.14 -5.75
N ASP A 78 10.12 -13.85 -4.45
CA ASP A 78 9.12 -14.46 -3.57
C ASP A 78 7.68 -14.18 -4.07
N SER A 79 7.43 -12.96 -4.58
CA SER A 79 6.14 -12.60 -5.17
C SER A 79 5.84 -13.38 -6.45
N GLY A 80 6.85 -13.62 -7.30
CA GLY A 80 6.73 -14.45 -8.49
C GLY A 80 6.37 -15.90 -8.18
N GLU A 81 6.96 -16.47 -7.13
CA GLU A 81 6.61 -17.80 -6.64
C GLU A 81 5.16 -17.87 -6.14
N ILE A 82 4.71 -16.87 -5.39
CA ILE A 82 3.32 -16.78 -4.94
C ILE A 82 2.36 -16.74 -6.13
N VAL A 83 2.63 -15.90 -7.13
CA VAL A 83 1.79 -15.81 -8.34
C VAL A 83 1.75 -17.14 -9.08
N SER A 84 2.89 -17.82 -9.21
CA SER A 84 2.98 -19.16 -9.81
C SER A 84 2.11 -20.19 -9.07
N HIS A 85 2.17 -20.22 -7.74
CA HIS A 85 1.34 -21.11 -6.94
C HIS A 85 -0.16 -20.80 -7.07
N VAL A 86 -0.52 -19.51 -7.10
CA VAL A 86 -1.91 -19.11 -7.32
C VAL A 86 -2.38 -19.56 -8.71
N ALA A 87 -1.58 -19.35 -9.75
CA ALA A 87 -1.90 -19.77 -11.12
C ALA A 87 -2.11 -21.29 -11.22
N GLN A 88 -1.21 -22.09 -10.64
CA GLN A 88 -1.35 -23.54 -10.55
C GLN A 88 -2.61 -23.96 -9.81
N ALA A 89 -2.95 -23.30 -8.69
CA ALA A 89 -4.14 -23.61 -7.91
C ALA A 89 -5.45 -23.33 -8.68
N ILE A 90 -5.43 -22.37 -9.61
CA ILE A 90 -6.60 -22.01 -10.45
C ILE A 90 -6.55 -22.63 -11.86
N GLY A 91 -5.54 -23.46 -12.15
CA GLY A 91 -5.43 -24.21 -13.41
C GLY A 91 -5.04 -23.35 -14.63
N ILE A 92 -4.28 -22.28 -14.43
CA ILE A 92 -3.72 -21.41 -15.49
C ILE A 92 -2.21 -21.58 -15.57
#